data_AF-A0A316SBZ1-F1
#
_entry.id   AF-A0A316SBZ1-F1
#
_cell.length_a   1.000
_cell.length_b   1.000
_cell.length_c   1.000
_cell.angle_alpha   90.00
_cell.angle_beta   90.00
_cell.angle_gamma   90.00
#
_symmetry.space_group_name_H-M   'P 1'
#
loop_
_entity.id
_entity.type
_entity.pdbx_description
1 polymer ?
#
loop_
_entity_poly.entity_id
_entity_poly.type
_entity_poly.pdbx_seq_one_letter_code
_entity_poly.pdbx_strand_id
1 'polypeptide(L)'
;MRLNCKISLIALAVSLMCVSAPISSYAAKYEVVTSTKAMVARDTLQGIDMSSISNSGGASTEMYTADRMNAIVENTDLVSVVKDQDKCQFTSDIEDRARLVKSPVFMYAWGVMLLNGTCVTQDRDLAIGYIRKAADNGYAPAMVRMSQFFERGLYMGKNMNMSEQYMHTAAALGSKTARLGWADMLVRGYGTPALYEEAYGWLYHSEYEDNYSKAKKAYLESQLKKHLPPNVIARNEAFEPDY
;
A
#
# COMPACT_ATOMS: atom_id res chain seq x y z
N MET A 1 -62.76 11.59 54.93
CA MET A 1 -62.51 12.66 55.92
C MET A 1 -61.19 13.32 55.54
N ARG A 2 -61.23 14.55 54.97
CA ARG A 2 -60.86 15.83 55.63
C ARG A 2 -59.40 15.85 56.12
N LEU A 3 -58.52 16.82 55.86
CA LEU A 3 -58.52 18.10 55.14
C LEU A 3 -57.04 18.61 55.21
N ASN A 4 -56.56 19.32 54.19
CA ASN A 4 -55.69 20.54 54.16
C ASN A 4 -54.52 20.72 55.19
N CYS A 5 -53.40 21.42 54.94
CA CYS A 5 -53.14 22.61 54.12
C CYS A 5 -51.63 22.99 54.15
N LYS A 6 -51.09 23.34 52.97
CA LYS A 6 -50.22 24.49 52.58
C LYS A 6 -48.96 24.94 53.36
N ILE A 7 -48.09 25.58 52.55
CA ILE A 7 -47.02 26.60 52.80
C ILE A 7 -45.61 26.00 52.62
N SER A 8 -44.67 26.50 51.82
CA SER A 8 -44.58 27.70 50.96
C SER A 8 -43.51 27.48 49.88
N LEU A 9 -43.63 28.26 48.81
CA LEU A 9 -42.61 28.54 47.80
C LEU A 9 -41.27 28.95 48.43
N ILE A 10 -40.16 28.37 47.94
CA ILE A 10 -38.97 29.14 47.57
C ILE A 10 -38.48 28.63 46.21
N ALA A 11 -38.53 29.53 45.25
CA ALA A 11 -37.94 29.41 43.93
C ALA A 11 -36.42 29.44 44.04
N LEU A 12 -35.76 28.49 43.37
CA LEU A 12 -34.43 28.71 42.81
C LEU A 12 -34.34 27.90 41.52
N ALA A 13 -34.75 28.56 40.45
CA ALA A 13 -34.49 28.16 39.09
C ALA A 13 -32.98 28.18 38.87
N VAL A 14 -32.32 27.03 39.03
CA VAL A 14 -31.01 26.80 38.43
C VAL A 14 -31.28 26.28 37.04
N SER A 15 -31.38 27.23 36.12
CA SER A 15 -31.28 26.99 34.68
C SER A 15 -30.03 26.18 34.41
N LEU A 16 -30.21 24.88 34.17
CA LEU A 16 -29.17 24.00 33.65
C LEU A 16 -28.91 24.45 32.21
N MET A 17 -28.03 25.43 32.05
CA MET A 17 -27.49 25.79 30.76
C MET A 17 -26.67 24.60 30.28
N CYS A 18 -27.22 23.86 29.31
CA CYS A 18 -26.43 23.02 28.43
C CYS A 18 -25.42 23.94 27.71
N VAL A 19 -24.25 24.12 28.30
CA VAL A 19 -23.08 24.60 27.56
C VAL A 19 -22.64 23.41 26.70
N SER A 20 -23.19 23.31 25.51
CA SER A 20 -22.61 22.49 24.45
C SER A 20 -21.26 23.10 24.11
N ALA A 21 -20.20 22.57 24.71
CA ALA A 21 -18.85 22.83 24.26
C ALA A 21 -18.77 22.47 22.78
N PRO A 22 -18.32 23.37 21.87
CA PRO A 22 -18.09 22.98 20.50
C PRO A 22 -16.95 21.96 20.51
N ILE A 23 -17.25 20.76 20.03
CA ILE A 23 -16.24 19.77 19.70
C ILE A 23 -15.36 20.44 18.65
N SER A 24 -14.12 20.74 19.03
CA SER A 24 -13.10 21.26 18.14
C SER A 24 -12.77 20.18 17.11
N SER A 25 -13.51 20.18 16.00
CA SER A 25 -13.17 19.41 14.82
C SER A 25 -11.95 20.07 14.18
N TYR A 26 -10.75 19.64 14.55
CA TYR A 26 -9.57 19.87 13.71
C TYR A 26 -9.65 18.96 12.48
N ALA A 27 -10.59 19.28 11.59
CA ALA A 27 -10.52 18.90 10.20
C ALA A 27 -9.34 19.71 9.62
N ALA A 28 -8.25 19.03 9.28
CA ALA A 28 -7.24 19.64 8.45
C ALA A 28 -7.93 20.11 7.15
N LYS A 29 -7.91 21.42 6.90
CA LYS A 29 -8.40 22.03 5.66
C LYS A 29 -7.55 21.53 4.49
N TYR A 30 -7.90 20.37 3.94
CA TYR A 30 -7.61 20.07 2.56
C TYR A 30 -8.88 20.39 1.77
N GLU A 31 -8.88 21.53 1.09
CA GLU A 31 -9.86 21.75 0.04
C GLU A 31 -9.65 20.67 -1.01
N VAL A 32 -10.60 19.73 -1.10
CA VAL A 32 -10.87 19.03 -2.37
C VAL A 32 -10.89 20.12 -3.43
N VAL A 33 -10.25 19.90 -4.58
CA VAL A 33 -10.13 20.88 -5.67
C VAL A 33 -11.54 21.23 -6.20
N THR A 34 -12.22 22.09 -5.47
CA THR A 34 -13.53 22.69 -5.72
C THR A 34 -13.42 24.19 -5.61
N SER A 35 -12.19 24.74 -5.52
CA SER A 35 -12.01 26.17 -5.64
C SER A 35 -12.56 26.56 -7.01
N THR A 36 -13.42 27.56 -7.03
CA THR A 36 -14.03 28.09 -8.25
C THR A 36 -12.97 28.43 -9.30
N LYS A 37 -11.73 28.72 -8.88
CA LYS A 37 -10.55 28.84 -9.74
C LYS A 37 -10.19 27.57 -10.51
N ALA A 38 -10.29 26.38 -9.92
CA ALA A 38 -10.03 25.13 -10.62
C ALA A 38 -11.17 24.73 -11.57
N MET A 39 -12.42 25.09 -11.25
CA MET A 39 -13.55 24.94 -12.19
C MET A 39 -13.45 25.92 -13.36
N VAL A 40 -13.07 27.17 -13.10
CA VAL A 40 -12.78 28.16 -14.14
C VAL A 40 -11.62 27.72 -15.02
N ALA A 41 -10.57 27.12 -14.45
CA ALA A 41 -9.47 26.52 -15.20
C ALA A 41 -9.96 25.36 -16.09
N ARG A 42 -10.88 24.52 -15.61
CA ARG A 42 -11.48 23.44 -16.42
C ARG A 42 -12.28 23.99 -17.60
N ASP A 43 -13.07 25.04 -17.39
CA ASP A 43 -13.90 25.68 -18.42
C ASP A 43 -13.03 26.40 -19.46
N THR A 44 -11.92 27.02 -19.03
CA THR A 44 -10.93 27.61 -19.95
C THR A 44 -10.17 26.55 -20.75
N LEU A 45 -9.88 25.37 -20.18
CA LEU A 45 -9.22 24.27 -20.88
C LEU A 45 -10.12 23.57 -21.90
N GLN A 46 -11.44 23.52 -21.68
CA GLN A 46 -12.40 22.93 -22.63
C GLN A 46 -12.57 23.73 -23.92
N GLY A 47 -12.18 25.02 -23.92
CA GLY A 47 -12.16 25.88 -25.10
C GLY A 47 -10.84 25.84 -25.90
N ILE A 48 -9.83 25.08 -25.46
CA ILE A 48 -8.55 24.98 -26.15
C ILE A 48 -8.63 23.83 -27.17
N ASP A 49 -8.60 24.19 -28.44
CA ASP A 49 -8.44 23.22 -29.52
C ASP A 49 -7.03 22.61 -29.49
N MET A 50 -6.89 21.41 -28.93
CA MET A 50 -5.62 20.66 -28.90
C MET A 50 -5.23 20.07 -30.25
N SER A 51 -6.01 20.26 -31.32
CA SER A 51 -5.69 19.74 -32.66
C SER A 51 -4.42 20.35 -33.27
N SER A 52 -3.96 21.50 -32.75
CA SER A 52 -2.72 22.15 -33.17
C SER A 52 -1.48 21.76 -32.35
N ILE A 53 -1.61 20.86 -31.37
CA ILE A 53 -0.43 20.24 -30.74
C ILE A 53 0.09 19.21 -31.74
N SER A 54 0.84 19.72 -32.72
CA SER A 54 1.67 18.90 -33.58
C SER A 54 2.51 18.01 -32.69
N ASN A 55 2.55 16.72 -33.03
CA ASN A 55 3.48 15.73 -32.53
C ASN A 55 4.91 16.11 -32.99
N SER A 56 5.41 17.25 -32.54
CA SER A 56 6.82 17.59 -32.63
C SER A 56 7.52 16.61 -31.70
N GLY A 57 8.36 15.75 -32.27
CA GLY A 57 9.17 14.72 -31.60
C GLY A 57 10.05 15.29 -30.49
N GLY A 58 9.38 15.60 -29.39
CA GLY A 58 9.84 16.23 -28.16
C GLY A 58 8.70 16.08 -27.16
N ALA A 59 8.14 14.87 -27.06
CA ALA A 59 7.27 14.51 -25.96
C ALA A 59 8.03 14.87 -24.68
N SER A 60 7.42 15.65 -23.80
CA SER A 60 7.95 15.91 -22.46
C SER A 60 8.44 14.58 -21.89
N THR A 61 9.76 14.40 -21.77
CA THR A 61 10.33 13.15 -21.29
C THR A 61 9.74 12.92 -19.91
N GLU A 62 8.81 11.96 -19.80
CA GLU A 62 8.23 11.62 -18.52
C GLU A 62 9.37 11.19 -17.61
N MET A 63 9.66 11.99 -16.57
CA MET A 63 10.72 11.64 -15.65
C MET A 63 10.40 10.32 -14.95
N TYR A 64 9.12 10.13 -14.56
CA TYR A 64 8.61 8.89 -13.99
C TYR A 64 7.61 8.19 -14.91
N THR A 65 8.12 7.28 -15.73
CA THR A 65 7.30 6.22 -16.31
C THR A 65 6.90 5.19 -15.25
N ALA A 66 5.82 4.44 -15.49
CA ALA A 66 5.40 3.36 -14.59
C ALA A 66 6.51 2.31 -14.41
N ASP A 67 7.20 1.93 -15.47
CA ASP A 67 8.28 0.94 -15.44
C ASP A 67 9.48 1.43 -14.63
N ARG A 68 9.86 2.71 -14.79
CA ARG A 68 10.92 3.30 -13.98
C ARG A 68 10.54 3.34 -12.51
N MET A 69 9.29 3.69 -12.20
CA MET A 69 8.82 3.70 -10.81
C MET A 69 8.78 2.28 -10.22
N ASN A 70 8.38 1.26 -10.99
CA ASN A 70 8.46 -0.14 -10.58
C ASN A 70 9.90 -0.53 -10.24
N ALA A 71 10.85 -0.19 -11.11
CA ALA A 71 12.27 -0.48 -10.88
C ALA A 71 12.79 0.19 -9.60
N ILE A 72 12.36 1.42 -9.31
CA ILE A 72 12.72 2.13 -8.05
C ILE A 72 12.11 1.42 -6.85
N VAL A 73 10.84 1.02 -6.92
CA VAL A 73 10.15 0.33 -5.82
C VAL A 73 10.77 -1.04 -5.52
N GLU A 74 11.21 -1.76 -6.54
CA GLU A 74 11.74 -3.13 -6.38
C GLU A 74 13.22 -3.15 -6.00
N ASN A 75 14.03 -2.26 -6.58
CA ASN A 75 15.49 -2.37 -6.50
C ASN A 75 16.15 -1.26 -5.67
N THR A 76 15.39 -0.29 -5.17
CA THR A 76 15.95 0.89 -4.49
C THR A 76 15.06 1.36 -3.33
N ASP A 77 15.60 2.23 -2.48
CA ASP A 77 14.79 2.95 -1.51
C ASP A 77 14.11 4.15 -2.19
N LEU A 78 12.82 3.99 -2.54
CA LEU A 78 11.96 5.04 -3.09
C LEU A 78 12.07 6.37 -2.31
N VAL A 79 12.16 6.31 -0.98
CA VAL A 79 12.21 7.51 -0.14
C VAL A 79 13.48 8.31 -0.41
N SER A 80 14.64 7.63 -0.48
CA SER A 80 15.92 8.26 -0.81
C SER A 80 15.93 8.88 -2.22
N VAL A 81 15.32 8.22 -3.21
CA VAL A 81 15.27 8.75 -4.59
C VAL A 81 14.46 10.03 -4.63
N VAL A 82 13.25 10.00 -4.09
CA VAL A 82 12.34 11.16 -4.11
C VAL A 82 12.88 12.32 -3.28
N LYS A 83 13.50 12.04 -2.14
CA LYS A 83 13.99 13.09 -1.23
C LYS A 83 15.37 13.62 -1.63
N ASP A 84 16.33 12.74 -1.86
CA ASP A 84 17.73 13.12 -1.94
C ASP A 84 18.17 13.36 -3.38
N GLN A 85 17.71 12.52 -4.33
CA GLN A 85 18.05 12.67 -5.74
C GLN A 85 17.18 13.74 -6.40
N ASP A 86 15.86 13.63 -6.25
CA ASP A 86 14.92 14.55 -6.91
C ASP A 86 14.65 15.83 -6.13
N LYS A 87 15.02 15.86 -4.83
CA LYS A 87 14.74 17.01 -3.95
C LYS A 87 13.25 17.39 -3.97
N CYS A 88 12.38 16.39 -3.93
CA CYS A 88 10.93 16.51 -3.92
C CYS A 88 10.28 17.13 -5.19
N GLN A 89 11.03 17.35 -6.27
CA GLN A 89 10.55 18.07 -7.46
C GLN A 89 9.34 17.42 -8.15
N PHE A 90 9.21 16.09 -8.08
CA PHE A 90 8.14 15.34 -8.77
C PHE A 90 7.01 14.86 -7.85
N THR A 91 6.94 15.40 -6.63
CA THR A 91 5.93 14.99 -5.63
C THR A 91 4.50 15.15 -6.16
N SER A 92 4.20 16.25 -6.85
CA SER A 92 2.87 16.50 -7.40
C SER A 92 2.52 15.54 -8.54
N ASP A 93 3.48 15.17 -9.39
CA ASP A 93 3.24 14.19 -10.47
C ASP A 93 2.95 12.81 -9.90
N ILE A 94 3.69 12.39 -8.86
CA ILE A 94 3.43 11.12 -8.16
C ILE A 94 2.01 11.13 -7.56
N GLU A 95 1.63 12.22 -6.91
CA GLU A 95 0.29 12.40 -6.34
C GLU A 95 -0.79 12.36 -7.42
N ASP A 96 -0.64 13.10 -8.50
CA ASP A 96 -1.63 13.18 -9.58
C ASP A 96 -1.80 11.84 -10.30
N ARG A 97 -0.70 11.10 -10.53
CA ARG A 97 -0.74 9.75 -11.09
C ARG A 97 -1.39 8.74 -10.14
N ALA A 98 -1.22 8.91 -8.82
CA ALA A 98 -1.91 8.10 -7.82
C ALA A 98 -3.42 8.42 -7.75
N ARG A 99 -3.79 9.70 -7.80
CA ARG A 99 -5.16 10.19 -7.55
C ARG A 99 -6.04 10.16 -8.79
N LEU A 100 -5.54 10.68 -9.90
CA LEU A 100 -6.30 10.94 -11.12
C LEU A 100 -6.18 9.76 -12.09
N VAL A 101 -4.94 9.33 -12.36
CA VAL A 101 -4.67 8.21 -13.27
C VAL A 101 -4.93 6.87 -12.60
N LYS A 102 -4.81 6.81 -11.26
CA LYS A 102 -5.03 5.60 -10.46
C LYS A 102 -4.07 4.47 -10.85
N SER A 103 -2.83 4.83 -11.21
CA SER A 103 -1.81 3.82 -11.51
C SER A 103 -1.37 3.10 -10.23
N PRO A 104 -1.36 1.75 -10.19
CA PRO A 104 -1.11 1.01 -8.95
C PRO A 104 0.28 1.27 -8.35
N VAL A 105 1.30 1.40 -9.19
CA VAL A 105 2.66 1.73 -8.75
C VAL A 105 2.73 3.12 -8.12
N PHE A 106 2.05 4.11 -8.69
CA PHE A 106 2.03 5.47 -8.15
C PHE A 106 1.15 5.57 -6.90
N MET A 107 0.03 4.83 -6.82
CA MET A 107 -0.72 4.70 -5.56
C MET A 107 0.16 4.14 -4.45
N TYR A 108 0.94 3.10 -4.73
CA TYR A 108 1.87 2.55 -3.76
C TYR A 108 2.95 3.56 -3.38
N ALA A 109 3.59 4.21 -4.35
CA ALA A 109 4.63 5.20 -4.11
C ALA A 109 4.12 6.37 -3.25
N TRP A 110 2.96 6.92 -3.61
CA TRP A 110 2.29 7.97 -2.85
C TRP A 110 1.94 7.52 -1.43
N GLY A 111 1.42 6.30 -1.28
CA GLY A 111 1.16 5.71 0.03
C GLY A 111 2.43 5.58 0.88
N VAL A 112 3.55 5.17 0.30
CA VAL A 112 4.85 5.11 0.99
C VAL A 112 5.34 6.51 1.38
N MET A 113 5.18 7.52 0.52
CA MET A 113 5.56 8.90 0.83
C MET A 113 4.73 9.45 2.00
N LEU A 114 3.40 9.28 1.97
CA LEU A 114 2.50 9.66 3.06
C LEU A 114 2.80 8.93 4.36
N LEU A 115 3.15 7.64 4.29
CA LEU A 115 3.46 6.85 5.49
C LEU A 115 4.74 7.36 6.17
N ASN A 116 5.74 7.80 5.40
CA ASN A 116 7.01 8.27 5.92
C ASN A 116 7.06 9.79 6.16
N GLY A 117 6.10 10.57 5.61
CA GLY A 117 6.17 12.03 5.59
C GLY A 117 7.27 12.55 4.66
N THR A 118 7.56 11.82 3.57
CA THR A 118 8.62 12.19 2.62
C THR A 118 8.09 13.18 1.61
N CYS A 119 8.60 14.41 1.63
CA CYS A 119 8.18 15.51 0.74
C CYS A 119 6.71 15.95 0.91
N VAL A 120 5.98 15.35 1.85
CA VAL A 120 4.57 15.61 2.17
C VAL A 120 4.33 15.44 3.66
N THR A 121 3.22 15.97 4.17
CA THR A 121 2.85 15.74 5.58
C THR A 121 2.49 14.28 5.79
N GLN A 122 2.98 13.68 6.89
CA GLN A 122 2.67 12.28 7.21
C GLN A 122 1.16 12.11 7.46
N ASP A 123 0.55 11.18 6.75
CA ASP A 123 -0.84 10.76 6.97
C ASP A 123 -0.93 9.24 6.81
N ARG A 124 -1.02 8.55 7.96
CA ARG A 124 -0.93 7.09 8.00
C ARG A 124 -2.20 6.42 7.49
N ASP A 125 -3.36 6.97 7.80
CA ASP A 125 -4.65 6.37 7.40
C ASP A 125 -4.82 6.51 5.89
N LEU A 126 -4.51 7.68 5.34
CA LEU A 126 -4.51 7.90 3.90
C LEU A 126 -3.47 7.03 3.19
N ALA A 127 -2.26 6.90 3.76
CA ALA A 127 -1.21 6.04 3.24
C ALA A 127 -1.66 4.58 3.09
N ILE A 128 -2.23 4.00 4.16
CA ILE A 128 -2.73 2.62 4.16
C ILE A 128 -3.87 2.47 3.15
N GLY A 129 -4.72 3.49 3.01
CA GLY A 129 -5.76 3.52 1.99
C GLY A 129 -5.21 3.39 0.57
N TYR A 130 -4.16 4.14 0.22
CA TYR A 130 -3.53 4.05 -1.10
C TYR A 130 -2.75 2.74 -1.31
N ILE A 131 -2.02 2.26 -0.30
CA ILE A 131 -1.31 0.98 -0.39
C ILE A 131 -2.32 -0.16 -0.59
N ARG A 132 -3.45 -0.15 0.13
CA ARG A 132 -4.51 -1.13 -0.05
C ARG A 132 -5.10 -1.06 -1.46
N LYS A 133 -5.43 0.14 -1.96
CA LYS A 133 -5.93 0.29 -3.34
C LYS A 133 -4.93 -0.22 -4.38
N ALA A 134 -3.63 0.01 -4.19
CA ALA A 134 -2.61 -0.54 -5.08
C ALA A 134 -2.62 -2.08 -5.05
N ALA A 135 -2.72 -2.68 -3.85
CA ALA A 135 -2.83 -4.13 -3.70
C ALA A 135 -4.10 -4.68 -4.35
N ASP A 136 -5.25 -4.02 -4.18
CA ASP A 136 -6.53 -4.40 -4.78
C ASP A 136 -6.49 -4.31 -6.32
N ASN A 137 -5.60 -3.49 -6.88
CA ASN A 137 -5.33 -3.42 -8.33
C ASN A 137 -4.21 -4.39 -8.79
N GLY A 138 -3.86 -5.41 -7.99
CA GLY A 138 -2.90 -6.44 -8.40
C GLY A 138 -1.43 -6.07 -8.21
N TYR A 139 -1.11 -4.96 -7.55
CA TYR A 139 0.29 -4.54 -7.38
C TYR A 139 0.98 -5.35 -6.27
N ALA A 140 1.82 -6.31 -6.67
CA ALA A 140 2.44 -7.26 -5.75
C ALA A 140 3.30 -6.60 -4.63
N PRO A 141 4.09 -5.53 -4.87
CA PRO A 141 4.80 -4.85 -3.79
C PRO A 141 3.86 -4.27 -2.72
N ALA A 142 2.67 -3.79 -3.13
CA ALA A 142 1.67 -3.32 -2.18
C ALA A 142 1.05 -4.47 -1.38
N MET A 143 0.79 -5.62 -2.01
CA MET A 143 0.31 -6.82 -1.30
C MET A 143 1.33 -7.31 -0.26
N VAL A 144 2.62 -7.35 -0.60
CA VAL A 144 3.69 -7.67 0.36
C VAL A 144 3.67 -6.71 1.54
N ARG A 145 3.53 -5.40 1.28
CA ARG A 145 3.44 -4.38 2.33
C ARG A 145 2.22 -4.57 3.23
N MET A 146 1.05 -4.84 2.64
CA MET A 146 -0.17 -5.15 3.40
C MET A 146 -0.01 -6.40 4.26
N SER A 147 0.62 -7.44 3.72
CA SER A 147 0.92 -8.65 4.48
C SER A 147 1.79 -8.35 5.71
N GLN A 148 2.84 -7.54 5.55
CA GLN A 148 3.72 -7.13 6.65
C GLN A 148 2.98 -6.29 7.72
N PHE A 149 2.04 -5.43 7.31
CA PHE A 149 1.21 -4.68 8.25
C PHE A 149 0.35 -5.63 9.12
N PHE A 150 -0.29 -6.61 8.50
CA PHE A 150 -1.10 -7.60 9.22
C PHE A 150 -0.26 -8.55 10.08
N GLU A 151 0.91 -8.97 9.61
CA GLU A 151 1.81 -9.87 10.34
C GLU A 151 2.28 -9.24 11.65
N ARG A 152 2.67 -7.95 11.59
CA ARG A 152 3.24 -7.21 12.71
C ARG A 152 2.18 -6.49 13.56
N GLY A 153 0.94 -6.40 13.08
CA GLY A 153 -0.08 -5.55 13.69
C GLY A 153 0.29 -4.06 13.63
N LEU A 154 0.95 -3.63 12.54
CA LEU A 154 1.31 -2.24 12.34
C LEU A 154 0.14 -1.48 11.72
N TYR A 155 -0.29 -0.42 12.42
CA TYR A 155 -1.39 0.48 12.01
C TYR A 155 -2.78 -0.17 11.90
N MET A 156 -2.84 -1.50 12.01
CA MET A 156 -4.04 -2.32 12.03
C MET A 156 -3.81 -3.49 12.98
N GLY A 157 -4.87 -4.14 13.46
CA GLY A 157 -4.75 -5.31 14.32
C GLY A 157 -3.99 -6.44 13.63
N LYS A 158 -3.18 -7.18 14.40
CA LYS A 158 -2.47 -8.36 13.91
C LYS A 158 -3.47 -9.39 13.38
N ASN A 159 -3.28 -9.87 12.16
CA ASN A 159 -4.13 -10.88 11.54
C ASN A 159 -3.31 -11.76 10.58
N MET A 160 -2.88 -12.93 11.05
CA MET A 160 -2.05 -13.83 10.25
C MET A 160 -2.78 -14.38 9.01
N ASN A 161 -4.09 -14.65 9.09
CA ASN A 161 -4.85 -15.15 7.95
C ASN A 161 -4.86 -14.15 6.79
N MET A 162 -5.05 -12.86 7.09
CA MET A 162 -4.98 -11.81 6.06
C MET A 162 -3.55 -11.63 5.53
N SER A 163 -2.55 -11.73 6.42
CA SER A 163 -1.14 -11.68 6.04
C SER A 163 -0.77 -12.80 5.05
N GLU A 164 -1.21 -14.03 5.33
CA GLU A 164 -1.01 -15.20 4.46
C GLU A 164 -1.66 -14.98 3.10
N GLN A 165 -2.93 -14.53 3.05
CA GLN A 165 -3.64 -14.29 1.79
C GLN A 165 -2.92 -13.27 0.90
N TYR A 166 -2.51 -12.12 1.46
CA TYR A 166 -1.80 -11.11 0.69
C TYR A 166 -0.42 -11.59 0.22
N MET A 167 0.33 -12.30 1.08
CA MET A 167 1.66 -12.81 0.72
C MET A 167 1.59 -13.90 -0.35
N HIS A 168 0.67 -14.85 -0.18
CA HIS A 168 0.44 -15.93 -1.13
C HIS A 168 0.02 -15.39 -2.50
N THR A 169 -0.94 -14.47 -2.53
CA THR A 169 -1.40 -13.84 -3.78
C THR A 169 -0.27 -13.11 -4.49
N ALA A 170 0.56 -12.35 -3.75
CA ALA A 170 1.72 -11.68 -4.34
C ALA A 170 2.76 -12.65 -4.90
N ALA A 171 2.97 -13.80 -4.23
CA ALA A 171 3.88 -14.84 -4.69
C ALA A 171 3.36 -15.55 -5.95
N ALA A 172 2.05 -15.81 -6.01
CA ALA A 172 1.36 -16.37 -7.15
C ALA A 172 1.42 -15.44 -8.39
N LEU A 173 1.37 -14.12 -8.17
CA LEU A 173 1.58 -13.11 -9.22
C LEU A 173 3.04 -12.99 -9.69
N GLY A 174 3.96 -13.80 -9.15
CA GLY A 174 5.34 -13.87 -9.60
C GLY A 174 6.31 -12.93 -8.87
N SER A 175 5.88 -12.23 -7.82
CA SER A 175 6.81 -11.39 -7.05
C SER A 175 7.87 -12.24 -6.35
N LYS A 176 9.14 -12.04 -6.74
CA LYS A 176 10.31 -12.72 -6.15
C LYS A 176 10.38 -12.49 -4.64
N THR A 177 10.20 -11.24 -4.21
CA THR A 177 10.15 -10.87 -2.78
C THR A 177 9.03 -11.61 -2.05
N ALA A 178 7.85 -11.71 -2.65
CA ALA A 178 6.73 -12.42 -2.06
C ALA A 178 6.95 -13.94 -2.01
N ARG A 179 7.62 -14.54 -3.00
CA ARG A 179 7.96 -15.97 -2.98
C ARG A 179 8.89 -16.33 -1.82
N LEU A 180 9.89 -15.49 -1.54
CA LEU A 180 10.70 -15.61 -0.31
C LEU A 180 9.86 -15.44 0.95
N GLY A 181 8.98 -14.43 0.97
CA GLY A 181 8.11 -14.16 2.12
C GLY A 181 7.14 -15.31 2.40
N TRP A 182 6.56 -15.89 1.36
CA TRP A 182 5.62 -17.01 1.46
C TRP A 182 6.30 -18.27 1.97
N ALA A 183 7.43 -18.65 1.39
CA ALA A 183 8.22 -19.78 1.88
C ALA A 183 8.67 -19.59 3.34
N ASP A 184 9.06 -18.36 3.72
CA ASP A 184 9.42 -18.02 5.09
C ASP A 184 8.24 -18.14 6.08
N MET A 185 7.04 -17.71 5.68
CA MET A 185 5.82 -17.91 6.49
C MET A 185 5.54 -19.40 6.72
N LEU A 186 5.62 -20.21 5.66
CA LEU A 186 5.41 -21.66 5.72
C LEU A 186 6.43 -22.39 6.62
N VAL A 187 7.70 -22.02 6.52
CA VAL A 187 8.79 -22.57 7.36
C VAL A 187 8.61 -22.19 8.83
N ARG A 188 8.03 -21.02 9.13
CA ARG A 188 7.68 -20.60 10.49
C ARG A 188 6.40 -21.25 11.02
N GLY A 189 5.75 -22.13 10.24
CA GLY A 189 4.55 -22.86 10.64
C GLY A 189 3.24 -22.12 10.40
N TYR A 190 3.25 -21.04 9.64
CA TYR A 190 2.03 -20.38 9.14
C TYR A 190 1.56 -21.08 7.86
N GLY A 191 0.25 -21.06 7.57
CA GLY A 191 -0.33 -21.84 6.47
C GLY A 191 -0.45 -23.35 6.74
N THR A 192 -0.61 -24.15 5.68
CA THR A 192 -0.83 -25.59 5.78
C THR A 192 0.30 -26.39 5.10
N PRO A 193 0.64 -27.60 5.57
CA PRO A 193 1.69 -28.42 4.96
C PRO A 193 1.48 -28.76 3.48
N ALA A 194 0.22 -28.74 3.01
CA ALA A 194 -0.12 -28.97 1.61
C ALA A 194 0.50 -27.90 0.67
N LEU A 195 0.88 -26.74 1.20
CA LEU A 195 1.41 -25.61 0.43
C LEU A 195 2.94 -25.65 0.29
N TYR A 196 3.63 -26.59 0.95
CA TYR A 196 5.09 -26.69 0.90
C TYR A 196 5.62 -27.03 -0.50
N GLU A 197 4.92 -27.88 -1.25
CA GLU A 197 5.30 -28.27 -2.60
C GLU A 197 5.24 -27.07 -3.56
N GLU A 198 4.16 -26.28 -3.47
CA GLU A 198 3.96 -25.06 -4.25
C GLU A 198 5.06 -24.03 -3.94
N ALA A 199 5.26 -23.72 -2.66
CA ALA A 199 6.27 -22.75 -2.25
C ALA A 199 7.68 -23.20 -2.64
N TYR A 200 7.99 -24.49 -2.55
CA TYR A 200 9.25 -25.05 -3.00
C TYR A 200 9.44 -24.87 -4.51
N GLY A 201 8.45 -25.25 -5.32
CA GLY A 201 8.51 -25.09 -6.78
C GLY A 201 8.70 -23.63 -7.20
N TRP A 202 7.89 -22.71 -6.64
CA TRP A 202 8.03 -21.28 -6.91
C TRP A 202 9.40 -20.74 -6.53
N LEU A 203 9.92 -21.15 -5.37
CA LEU A 203 11.21 -20.67 -4.88
C LEU A 203 12.37 -21.23 -5.72
N TYR A 204 12.32 -22.51 -6.06
CA TYR A 204 13.32 -23.20 -6.88
C TYR A 204 13.50 -22.52 -8.24
N HIS A 205 12.40 -22.21 -8.93
CA HIS A 205 12.42 -21.52 -10.23
C HIS A 205 12.52 -19.98 -10.13
N SER A 206 12.82 -19.42 -8.95
CA SER A 206 13.07 -17.98 -8.80
C SER A 206 14.55 -17.66 -8.73
N GLU A 207 15.00 -16.73 -9.54
CA GLU A 207 16.37 -16.22 -9.51
C GLU A 207 16.47 -14.88 -8.78
N TYR A 208 17.48 -14.75 -7.95
CA TYR A 208 17.77 -13.55 -7.17
C TYR A 208 19.18 -13.07 -7.49
N GLU A 209 19.39 -11.76 -7.55
CA GLU A 209 20.69 -11.18 -7.89
C GLU A 209 21.54 -10.97 -6.63
N ASP A 210 20.92 -10.50 -5.55
CA ASP A 210 21.61 -10.15 -4.32
C ASP A 210 21.96 -11.39 -3.45
N ASN A 211 23.09 -11.29 -2.76
CA ASN A 211 23.62 -12.40 -1.95
C ASN A 211 22.70 -12.78 -0.78
N TYR A 212 21.99 -11.81 -0.22
CA TYR A 212 21.10 -12.05 0.92
C TYR A 212 19.91 -12.93 0.49
N SER A 213 19.25 -12.57 -0.61
CA SER A 213 18.13 -13.33 -1.16
C SER A 213 18.56 -14.71 -1.65
N LYS A 214 19.75 -14.85 -2.25
CA LYS A 214 20.31 -16.16 -2.61
C LYS A 214 20.51 -17.06 -1.39
N ALA A 215 21.13 -16.53 -0.33
CA ALA A 215 21.34 -17.28 0.91
C ALA A 215 20.00 -17.62 1.59
N LYS A 216 19.06 -16.68 1.62
CA LYS A 216 17.71 -16.89 2.17
C LYS A 216 16.94 -17.95 1.39
N LYS A 217 16.98 -17.90 0.05
CA LYS A 217 16.42 -18.93 -0.85
C LYS A 217 16.94 -20.32 -0.45
N ALA A 218 18.25 -20.50 -0.43
CA ALA A 218 18.87 -21.80 -0.14
C ALA A 218 18.48 -22.34 1.25
N TYR A 219 18.42 -21.47 2.26
CA TYR A 219 17.96 -21.85 3.60
C TYR A 219 16.50 -22.33 3.58
N LEU A 220 15.60 -21.56 2.96
CA LEU A 220 14.18 -21.88 2.92
C LEU A 220 13.90 -23.15 2.13
N GLU A 221 14.57 -23.35 0.98
CA GLU A 221 14.49 -24.60 0.22
C GLU A 221 14.93 -25.80 1.06
N SER A 222 16.03 -25.68 1.80
CA SER A 222 16.51 -26.74 2.70
C SER A 222 15.48 -27.08 3.78
N GLN A 223 14.77 -26.09 4.33
CA GLN A 223 13.70 -26.36 5.30
C GLN A 223 12.50 -27.03 4.65
N LEU A 224 12.03 -26.52 3.50
CA LEU A 224 10.87 -27.09 2.79
C LEU A 224 11.13 -28.53 2.35
N LYS A 225 12.33 -28.85 1.85
CA LYS A 225 12.73 -30.21 1.45
C LYS A 225 12.56 -31.25 2.56
N LYS A 226 12.70 -30.87 3.84
CA LYS A 226 12.49 -31.81 4.97
C LYS A 226 11.05 -32.31 5.09
N HIS A 227 10.11 -31.58 4.50
CA HIS A 227 8.69 -31.90 4.53
C HIS A 227 8.16 -32.45 3.20
N LEU A 228 9.02 -32.61 2.19
CA LEU A 228 8.63 -33.06 0.87
C LEU A 228 9.15 -34.48 0.59
N PRO A 229 8.35 -35.34 -0.06
CA PRO A 229 8.84 -36.66 -0.45
C PRO A 229 9.84 -36.54 -1.62
N PRO A 230 10.82 -37.46 -1.74
CA PRO A 230 11.90 -37.35 -2.73
C PRO A 230 11.45 -37.23 -4.18
N ASN A 231 10.34 -37.89 -4.55
CA ASN A 231 9.77 -37.83 -5.90
C ASN A 231 9.25 -36.42 -6.26
N VAL A 232 8.68 -35.69 -5.29
CA VAL A 232 8.19 -34.32 -5.50
C VAL A 232 9.37 -33.36 -5.69
N ILE A 233 10.43 -33.54 -4.91
CA ILE A 233 11.66 -32.75 -5.05
C ILE A 233 12.25 -32.97 -6.45
N ALA A 234 12.49 -34.23 -6.83
CA ALA A 234 13.07 -34.58 -8.12
C ALA A 234 12.25 -34.06 -9.31
N ARG A 235 10.90 -34.11 -9.22
CA ARG A 235 10.02 -33.58 -10.28
C ARG A 235 10.15 -32.08 -10.46
N ASN A 236 10.22 -31.30 -9.38
CA ASN A 236 10.42 -29.85 -9.45
C ASN A 236 11.84 -29.51 -9.97
N GLU A 237 12.85 -30.31 -9.59
CA GLU A 237 14.24 -30.09 -10.01
C GLU A 237 14.51 -30.47 -11.46
N ALA A 238 13.81 -31.48 -12.00
CA ALA A 238 13.94 -31.92 -13.38
C ALA A 238 13.19 -31.05 -14.40
N PHE A 239 12.27 -30.19 -13.93
CA PHE A 239 11.52 -29.28 -14.79
C PHE A 239 12.38 -28.04 -15.09
N GLU A 240 13.03 -28.00 -16.24
CA GLU A 240 13.56 -26.76 -16.80
C GLU A 240 12.43 -26.04 -17.54
N PRO A 241 11.96 -24.87 -17.09
CA PRO A 241 11.00 -24.10 -17.87
C PRO A 241 11.65 -23.67 -19.20
N ASP A 242 11.07 -24.11 -20.32
CA ASP A 242 11.40 -23.60 -21.66
C ASP A 242 11.18 -22.08 -21.66
N TYR A 243 12.26 -21.30 -21.66
CA TYR A 243 12.23 -19.84 -21.88
C TYR A 243 12.96 -19.50 -23.18
#